data_AF-A0A0D6AJC8-F1
#
_entry.id   AF-A0A0D6AJC8-F1
#
_cell.length_a   1.000
_cell.length_b   1.000
_cell.length_c   1.000
_cell.angle_alpha   90.00
_cell.angle_beta   90.00
_cell.angle_gamma   90.00
#
_symmetry.space_group_name_H-M   'P 1'
#
loop_
_entity.id
_entity.type
_entity.pdbx_description
1 polymer ?
#
loop_
_entity_poly.entity_id
_entity_poly.type
_entity_poly.pdbx_seq_one_letter_code
_entity_poly.pdbx_strand_id
1 'polypeptide(L)'
;MNINWQKLAEIKELKPYFDNNFEGFKTKIENYLPLWQNIPSDDLDKLALIRALEVTNGRTQWAYRRQDKDCLSLEQTQKCMKLSMSSIKNKEIRLNNGDVIKYTGILADLMDESRGLYIDAFKNNILGKDEEFYALSTAQFLVHGKERMNKCFQILRDNYLDLFTEFFINKGEKYIQPYLI
;
A
#
# COMPACT_ATOMS: atom_id res chain seq x y z
N MET A 1 -18.32 2.86 -10.22
CA MET A 1 -17.64 1.76 -9.52
C MET A 1 -18.65 1.10 -8.60
N ASN A 2 -18.79 -0.22 -8.62
CA ASN A 2 -19.69 -0.95 -7.72
C ASN A 2 -18.83 -1.57 -6.60
N ILE A 3 -18.94 -1.07 -5.37
CA ILE A 3 -18.09 -1.49 -4.25
C ILE A 3 -18.84 -2.54 -3.42
N ASN A 4 -18.22 -3.70 -3.18
CA ASN A 4 -18.77 -4.70 -2.28
C ASN A 4 -18.38 -4.40 -0.82
N TRP A 5 -19.16 -3.53 -0.18
CA TRP A 5 -18.94 -3.07 1.19
C TRP A 5 -18.92 -4.21 2.23
N GLN A 6 -19.75 -5.24 2.05
CA GLN A 6 -19.80 -6.35 3.00
C GLN A 6 -18.51 -7.15 3.00
N LYS A 7 -17.95 -7.39 1.81
CA LYS A 7 -16.67 -8.09 1.70
C LYS A 7 -15.49 -7.21 2.14
N LEU A 8 -15.57 -5.89 2.03
CA LEU A 8 -14.60 -4.98 2.68
C LEU A 8 -14.68 -5.08 4.22
N ALA A 9 -15.88 -5.21 4.80
CA ALA A 9 -16.07 -5.35 6.24
C ALA A 9 -15.54 -6.67 6.83
N GLU A 10 -15.31 -7.68 5.98
CA GLU A 10 -14.68 -8.95 6.37
C GLU A 10 -13.15 -8.85 6.48
N ILE A 11 -12.54 -7.80 5.92
CA ILE A 11 -11.08 -7.60 5.97
C ILE A 11 -10.68 -7.34 7.44
N LYS A 12 -9.75 -8.15 7.96
CA LYS A 12 -9.33 -8.13 9.36
C LYS A 12 -8.95 -6.72 9.86
N GLU A 13 -8.23 -5.97 9.04
CA GLU A 13 -7.78 -4.62 9.35
C GLU A 13 -8.92 -3.59 9.35
N LEU A 14 -9.99 -3.82 8.57
CA LEU A 14 -11.12 -2.90 8.45
C LEU A 14 -12.28 -3.24 9.38
N LYS A 15 -12.39 -4.51 9.76
CA LYS A 15 -13.50 -5.07 10.55
C LYS A 15 -13.81 -4.26 11.82
N PRO A 16 -12.83 -3.83 12.65
CA PRO A 16 -13.14 -3.05 13.85
C PRO A 16 -13.86 -1.72 13.54
N TYR A 17 -13.54 -1.07 12.43
CA TYR A 17 -14.14 0.22 12.06
C TYR A 17 -15.55 0.03 11.50
N PHE A 18 -15.77 -1.00 10.68
CA PHE A 18 -17.10 -1.35 10.18
C PHE A 18 -18.04 -1.88 11.28
N ASP A 19 -17.54 -2.70 12.21
CA ASP A 19 -18.31 -3.20 13.36
C ASP A 19 -18.71 -2.06 14.30
N ASN A 20 -17.86 -1.04 14.46
CA ASN A 20 -18.14 0.12 15.31
C ASN A 20 -19.13 1.10 14.66
N ASN A 21 -18.93 1.47 13.40
CA ASN A 21 -19.83 2.36 12.67
C ASN A 21 -19.75 2.12 11.16
N PHE A 22 -20.55 1.18 10.67
CA PHE A 22 -20.52 0.74 9.27
C PHE A 22 -20.70 1.89 8.27
N GLU A 23 -21.77 2.67 8.40
CA GLU A 23 -22.05 3.78 7.48
C GLU A 23 -21.03 4.92 7.66
N GLY A 24 -20.60 5.21 8.89
CA GLY A 24 -19.58 6.23 9.14
C GLY A 24 -18.25 5.93 8.47
N PHE A 25 -17.76 4.69 8.61
CA PHE A 25 -16.49 4.28 7.99
C PHE A 25 -16.60 4.19 6.47
N LYS A 26 -17.74 3.70 5.95
CA LYS A 26 -18.07 3.74 4.52
C LYS A 26 -18.02 5.17 3.98
N THR A 27 -18.68 6.14 4.62
CA THR A 27 -18.65 7.54 4.21
C THR A 27 -17.24 8.12 4.21
N LYS A 28 -16.38 7.77 5.18
CA LYS A 28 -14.97 8.18 5.17
C LYS A 28 -14.23 7.65 3.93
N ILE A 29 -14.43 6.38 3.57
CA ILE A 29 -13.84 5.80 2.35
C ILE A 29 -14.36 6.55 1.12
N GLU A 30 -15.67 6.76 1.02
CA GLU A 30 -16.31 7.45 -0.11
C GLU A 30 -15.78 8.88 -0.27
N ASN A 31 -15.52 9.59 0.82
CA ASN A 31 -14.95 10.94 0.79
C ASN A 31 -13.53 10.99 0.19
N TYR A 32 -12.76 9.90 0.27
CA TYR A 32 -11.45 9.81 -0.37
C TYR A 32 -11.52 9.39 -1.84
N LEU A 33 -12.61 8.78 -2.31
CA LEU A 33 -12.69 8.28 -3.70
C LEU A 33 -12.50 9.38 -4.76
N PRO A 34 -13.12 10.57 -4.66
CA PRO A 34 -12.93 11.63 -5.66
C PRO A 34 -11.48 12.08 -5.80
N LEU A 35 -10.72 12.11 -4.71
CA LEU A 35 -9.30 12.46 -4.72
C LEU A 35 -8.52 11.54 -5.66
N TRP A 36 -8.72 10.22 -5.51
CA TRP A 36 -8.00 9.22 -6.31
C TRP A 36 -8.56 9.08 -7.73
N GLN A 37 -9.87 9.19 -7.91
CA GLN A 37 -10.53 9.05 -9.22
C GLN A 37 -10.17 10.17 -10.20
N ASN A 38 -9.77 11.34 -9.70
CA ASN A 38 -9.37 12.47 -10.53
C ASN A 38 -7.89 12.43 -10.95
N ILE A 39 -7.11 11.46 -10.48
CA ILE A 39 -5.70 11.32 -10.85
C ILE A 39 -5.60 10.71 -12.27
N PRO A 40 -4.75 11.24 -13.15
CA PRO A 40 -4.50 10.65 -14.47
C PRO A 40 -4.09 9.17 -14.38
N SER A 41 -4.50 8.35 -15.35
CA SER A 41 -4.27 6.89 -15.30
C SER A 41 -2.79 6.52 -15.17
N ASP A 42 -1.91 7.18 -15.92
CA ASP A 42 -0.46 6.91 -15.88
C ASP A 42 0.16 7.25 -14.52
N ASP A 43 -0.41 8.23 -13.82
CA ASP A 43 0.02 8.62 -12.49
C ASP A 43 -0.54 7.69 -11.41
N LEU A 44 -1.75 7.16 -11.60
CA LEU A 44 -2.28 6.07 -10.79
C LEU A 44 -1.44 4.81 -10.90
N ASP A 45 -0.90 4.49 -12.08
CA ASP A 45 0.00 3.33 -12.26
C ASP A 45 1.27 3.47 -11.41
N LYS A 46 1.84 4.68 -11.34
CA LYS A 46 2.98 4.98 -10.46
C LYS A 46 2.59 4.81 -9.00
N LEU A 47 1.48 5.41 -8.56
CA LEU A 47 1.00 5.34 -7.19
C LEU A 47 0.70 3.88 -6.77
N ALA A 48 0.13 3.08 -7.67
CA ALA A 48 -0.09 1.66 -7.44
C ALA A 48 1.22 0.89 -7.25
N LEU A 49 2.28 1.24 -8.00
CA LEU A 49 3.58 0.60 -7.86
C LEU A 49 4.22 0.86 -6.48
N ILE A 50 4.20 2.11 -6.00
CA ILE A 50 4.71 2.38 -4.65
C ILE A 50 3.89 1.66 -3.58
N ARG A 51 2.55 1.57 -3.72
CA ARG A 51 1.72 0.81 -2.78
C ARG A 51 2.05 -0.68 -2.79
N ALA A 52 2.26 -1.28 -3.96
CA ALA A 52 2.71 -2.68 -4.05
C ALA A 52 4.05 -2.89 -3.32
N LEU A 53 5.00 -1.96 -3.49
CA LEU A 53 6.31 -2.01 -2.82
C LEU A 53 6.17 -1.89 -1.31
N GLU A 54 5.36 -0.93 -0.83
CA GLU A 54 5.12 -0.69 0.60
C GLU A 54 4.46 -1.88 1.28
N VAL A 55 3.44 -2.48 0.67
CA VAL A 55 2.77 -3.66 1.22
C VAL A 55 3.73 -4.85 1.27
N THR A 56 4.49 -5.10 0.20
CA THR A 56 5.47 -6.20 0.14
C THR A 56 6.53 -6.03 1.22
N ASN A 57 7.07 -4.81 1.37
CA ASN A 57 7.99 -4.49 2.44
C ASN A 57 7.34 -4.67 3.82
N GLY A 58 6.11 -4.21 4.02
CA GLY A 58 5.35 -4.42 5.25
C GLY A 58 5.29 -5.90 5.65
N ARG A 59 4.91 -6.79 4.72
CA ARG A 59 4.89 -8.24 4.97
C ARG A 59 6.26 -8.80 5.33
N THR A 60 7.31 -8.31 4.69
CA THR A 60 8.70 -8.68 4.97
C THR A 60 9.10 -8.28 6.39
N GLN A 61 8.86 -7.02 6.77
CA GLN A 61 9.21 -6.50 8.10
C GLN A 61 8.43 -7.20 9.22
N TRP A 62 7.14 -7.43 9.02
CA TRP A 62 6.30 -8.13 10.01
C TRP A 62 6.72 -9.59 10.21
N ALA A 63 7.13 -10.29 9.16
CA ALA A 63 7.64 -11.65 9.28
C ALA A 63 8.93 -11.69 10.09
N TYR A 64 9.87 -10.79 9.81
CA TYR A 64 11.12 -10.69 10.57
C TYR A 64 10.89 -10.36 12.05
N ARG A 65 10.05 -9.35 12.36
CA ARG A 65 9.75 -8.95 13.75
C ARG A 65 9.12 -10.05 14.58
N ARG A 66 8.35 -10.94 13.94
CA ARG A 66 7.69 -12.08 14.61
C ARG A 66 8.52 -13.35 14.58
N GLN A 67 9.71 -13.31 13.96
CA GLN A 67 10.57 -14.48 13.75
C GLN A 67 9.81 -15.63 13.07
N ASP A 68 8.98 -15.28 12.08
CA ASP A 68 8.29 -16.28 11.26
C ASP A 68 9.33 -17.22 10.63
N LYS A 69 9.01 -18.52 10.50
CA LYS A 69 9.92 -19.54 9.95
C LYS A 69 10.54 -19.16 8.61
N ASP A 70 9.77 -18.47 7.77
CA ASP A 70 10.17 -18.05 6.42
C ASP A 70 10.65 -16.59 6.37
N CYS A 71 11.02 -15.98 7.51
CA CYS A 71 11.53 -14.61 7.50
C CYS A 71 12.87 -14.52 6.76
N LEU A 72 13.09 -13.43 6.03
CA LEU A 72 14.40 -13.17 5.42
C LEU A 72 15.47 -12.96 6.49
N SER A 73 16.74 -13.05 6.09
CA SER A 73 17.85 -12.65 6.96
C SER A 73 17.72 -11.18 7.38
N LEU A 74 18.37 -10.81 8.48
CA LEU A 74 18.40 -9.40 8.94
C LEU A 74 18.91 -8.47 7.83
N GLU A 75 20.00 -8.84 7.17
CA GLU A 75 20.62 -8.02 6.12
C GLU A 75 19.65 -7.81 4.94
N GLN A 76 19.01 -8.88 4.47
CA GLN A 76 18.07 -8.80 3.36
C GLN A 76 16.81 -8.01 3.75
N THR A 77 16.30 -8.22 4.96
CA THR A 77 15.19 -7.44 5.53
C THR A 77 15.50 -5.94 5.58
N GLN A 78 16.73 -5.57 5.96
CA GLN A 78 17.18 -4.18 5.96
C GLN A 78 17.30 -3.60 4.55
N LYS A 79 17.77 -4.38 3.57
CA LYS A 79 17.80 -3.96 2.16
C LYS A 79 16.39 -3.70 1.61
N CYS A 80 15.43 -4.59 1.90
CA CYS A 80 14.01 -4.39 1.57
C CYS A 80 13.46 -3.10 2.17
N MET A 81 13.72 -2.86 3.46
CA MET A 81 13.30 -1.65 4.14
C MET A 81 13.94 -0.40 3.54
N LYS A 82 15.25 -0.45 3.25
CA LYS A 82 16.00 0.67 2.66
C LYS A 82 15.41 1.04 1.30
N LEU A 83 15.15 0.06 0.43
CA LEU A 83 14.52 0.28 -0.87
C LEU A 83 13.20 1.03 -0.70
N SER A 84 12.23 0.44 0.01
CA SER A 84 10.90 1.03 0.22
C SER A 84 10.97 2.42 0.84
N MET A 85 11.76 2.60 1.91
CA MET A 85 11.90 3.89 2.59
C MET A 85 12.59 4.94 1.73
N SER A 86 13.63 4.57 0.96
CA SER A 86 14.29 5.49 0.05
C SER A 86 13.37 5.93 -1.08
N SER A 87 12.52 5.03 -1.59
CA SER A 87 11.57 5.37 -2.64
C SER A 87 10.53 6.37 -2.20
N ILE A 88 10.03 6.23 -0.98
CA ILE A 88 9.09 7.20 -0.38
C ILE A 88 9.77 8.54 -0.14
N LYS A 89 10.98 8.54 0.43
CA LYS A 89 11.70 9.78 0.81
C LYS A 89 12.20 10.55 -0.41
N ASN A 90 12.75 9.86 -1.38
CA ASN A 90 13.32 10.47 -2.59
C ASN A 90 12.28 10.66 -3.69
N LYS A 91 11.05 10.18 -3.48
CA LYS A 91 9.96 10.26 -4.46
C LYS A 91 10.37 9.64 -5.80
N GLU A 92 11.04 8.49 -5.75
CA GLU A 92 11.44 7.74 -6.95
C GLU A 92 11.56 6.23 -6.73
N ILE A 93 11.32 5.44 -7.78
CA ILE A 93 11.62 4.01 -7.83
C ILE A 93 12.59 3.76 -8.99
N ARG A 94 13.72 3.10 -8.69
CA ARG A 94 14.75 2.76 -9.68
C ARG A 94 14.61 1.31 -10.11
N LEU A 95 14.31 1.09 -11.37
CA LEU A 95 14.13 -0.22 -11.97
C LEU A 95 15.49 -0.85 -12.34
N ASN A 96 15.51 -2.17 -12.55
CA ASN A 96 16.73 -2.93 -12.85
C ASN A 96 17.31 -2.61 -14.23
N ASN A 97 16.49 -2.13 -15.16
CA ASN A 97 16.87 -1.69 -16.49
C ASN A 97 17.48 -0.27 -16.50
N GLY A 98 17.56 0.39 -15.33
CA GLY A 98 18.09 1.74 -15.16
C GLY A 98 17.02 2.85 -15.20
N ASP A 99 15.77 2.53 -15.54
CA ASP A 99 14.69 3.51 -15.56
C ASP A 99 14.37 4.03 -14.15
N VAL A 100 13.93 5.28 -14.08
CA VAL A 100 13.56 5.95 -12.83
C VAL A 100 12.15 6.48 -12.93
N ILE A 101 11.25 5.88 -12.17
CA ILE A 101 9.88 6.38 -11.98
C ILE A 101 9.93 7.46 -10.93
N LYS A 102 9.57 8.69 -11.29
CA LYS A 102 9.52 9.85 -10.38
C LYS A 102 8.09 10.20 -9.99
N TYR A 103 7.92 10.62 -8.74
CA TYR A 103 6.67 11.15 -8.21
C TYR A 103 6.87 12.64 -7.98
N THR A 104 6.26 13.47 -8.82
CA THR A 104 6.46 14.92 -8.82
C THR A 104 5.13 15.65 -8.70
N GLY A 105 5.16 16.91 -8.26
CA GLY A 105 3.96 17.72 -8.07
C GLY A 105 2.95 17.01 -7.18
N ILE A 106 1.71 16.91 -7.65
CA ILE A 106 0.59 16.34 -6.88
C ILE A 106 0.85 14.91 -6.39
N LEU A 107 1.64 14.10 -7.10
CA LEU A 107 1.96 12.75 -6.61
C LEU A 107 2.89 12.77 -5.40
N ALA A 108 3.84 13.71 -5.38
CA ALA A 108 4.74 13.85 -4.25
C ALA A 108 3.95 14.29 -3.00
N ASP A 109 3.04 15.23 -3.18
CA ASP A 109 2.16 15.77 -2.14
C ASP A 109 1.26 14.67 -1.57
N LEU A 110 0.57 13.90 -2.43
CA LEU A 110 -0.26 12.76 -2.02
C LEU A 110 0.53 11.70 -1.25
N MET A 111 1.77 11.44 -1.66
CA MET A 111 2.66 10.53 -0.93
C MET A 111 3.05 11.08 0.44
N ASP A 112 3.26 12.39 0.57
CA ASP A 112 3.57 13.02 1.88
C ASP A 112 2.37 13.03 2.80
N GLU A 113 1.17 13.33 2.29
CA GLU A 113 -0.08 13.26 3.04
C GLU A 113 -0.35 11.84 3.56
N SER A 114 -0.28 10.85 2.67
CA SER A 114 -0.48 9.44 3.06
C SER A 114 0.55 8.98 4.09
N ARG A 115 1.81 9.42 3.96
CA ARG A 115 2.87 9.13 4.92
C ARG A 115 2.66 9.83 6.26
N GLY A 116 2.24 11.09 6.25
CA GLY A 116 1.91 11.84 7.46
C GLY A 116 0.81 11.13 8.25
N LEU A 117 -0.24 10.71 7.56
CA LEU A 117 -1.35 9.97 8.16
C LEU A 117 -0.90 8.64 8.78
N TYR A 118 -0.03 7.89 8.10
CA TYR A 118 0.59 6.68 8.66
C TYR A 118 1.40 6.97 9.94
N ILE A 119 2.19 8.05 9.95
CA ILE A 119 3.00 8.43 11.12
C ILE A 119 2.09 8.79 12.29
N ASP A 120 1.06 9.58 12.04
CA ASP A 120 0.10 9.99 13.06
C ASP A 120 -0.64 8.79 13.66
N ALA A 121 -1.09 7.87 12.80
CA ALA A 121 -1.77 6.65 13.21
C ALA A 121 -0.88 5.72 14.03
N PHE A 122 0.28 5.31 13.48
CA PHE A 122 1.02 4.15 13.99
C PHE A 122 2.33 4.48 14.71
N LYS A 123 2.74 5.75 14.75
CA LYS A 123 3.93 6.18 15.50
C LYS A 123 3.58 7.15 16.61
N ASN A 124 2.76 8.15 16.30
CA ASN A 124 2.32 9.14 17.28
C ASN A 124 1.09 8.67 18.06
N ASN A 125 0.38 7.64 17.58
CA ASN A 125 -0.83 7.08 18.19
C ASN A 125 -1.92 8.14 18.41
N ILE A 126 -2.10 9.03 17.42
CA ILE A 126 -3.15 10.04 17.46
C ILE A 126 -4.49 9.34 17.25
N LEU A 127 -5.41 9.53 18.21
CA LEU A 127 -6.72 8.90 18.22
C LEU A 127 -7.49 9.15 16.91
N GLY A 128 -7.99 8.09 16.29
CA GLY A 128 -8.80 8.13 15.07
C GLY A 128 -8.01 8.30 13.76
N LYS A 129 -6.68 8.51 13.82
CA LYS A 129 -5.86 8.63 12.60
C LYS A 129 -5.60 7.30 11.92
N ASP A 130 -5.67 6.21 12.66
CA ASP A 130 -5.69 4.85 12.13
C ASP A 130 -6.92 4.58 11.27
N GLU A 131 -8.12 4.98 11.72
CA GLU A 131 -9.35 4.90 10.93
C GLU A 131 -9.23 5.71 9.64
N GLU A 132 -8.77 6.97 9.72
CA GLU A 132 -8.53 7.81 8.54
C GLU A 132 -7.50 7.18 7.59
N PHE A 133 -6.42 6.60 8.11
CA PHE A 133 -5.41 5.91 7.30
C PHE A 133 -6.02 4.74 6.54
N TYR A 134 -6.81 3.91 7.21
CA TYR A 134 -7.46 2.76 6.58
C TYR A 134 -8.54 3.19 5.58
N ALA A 135 -9.27 4.27 5.84
CA ALA A 135 -10.22 4.82 4.88
C ALA A 135 -9.52 5.28 3.60
N LEU A 136 -8.45 6.08 3.72
CA LEU A 136 -7.63 6.55 2.60
C LEU A 136 -7.01 5.37 1.84
N SER A 137 -6.39 4.41 2.54
CA SER A 137 -5.73 3.27 1.89
C SER A 137 -6.74 2.36 1.20
N THR A 138 -7.96 2.23 1.72
CA THR A 138 -9.02 1.45 1.08
C THR A 138 -9.49 2.13 -0.21
N ALA A 139 -9.72 3.44 -0.17
CA ALA A 139 -10.06 4.22 -1.35
C ALA A 139 -8.98 4.12 -2.46
N GLN A 140 -7.69 4.17 -2.09
CA GLN A 140 -6.59 3.92 -3.02
C GLN A 140 -6.70 2.57 -3.72
N PHE A 141 -6.86 1.47 -2.97
CA PHE A 141 -6.91 0.14 -3.57
C PHE A 141 -8.15 -0.07 -4.46
N LEU A 142 -9.29 0.49 -4.07
CA LEU A 142 -10.51 0.46 -4.89
C LEU A 142 -10.30 1.16 -6.24
N VAL A 143 -9.64 2.33 -6.24
CA VAL A 143 -9.38 3.09 -7.47
C VAL A 143 -8.26 2.50 -8.31
N HIS A 144 -7.20 1.95 -7.68
CA HIS A 144 -6.17 1.23 -8.41
C HIS A 144 -6.78 0.04 -9.16
N GLY A 145 -7.61 -0.75 -8.46
CA GLY A 145 -8.27 -1.91 -9.03
C GLY A 145 -7.32 -3.08 -9.29
N LYS A 146 -7.93 -4.23 -9.60
CA LYS A 146 -7.21 -5.51 -9.71
C LYS A 146 -6.15 -5.52 -10.82
N GLU A 147 -6.50 -5.06 -12.01
CA GLU A 147 -5.62 -5.15 -13.18
C GLU A 147 -4.32 -4.35 -12.98
N ARG A 148 -4.45 -3.11 -12.51
CA ARG A 148 -3.31 -2.23 -12.23
C ARG A 148 -2.41 -2.81 -11.14
N MET A 149 -2.99 -3.26 -10.02
CA MET A 149 -2.19 -3.84 -8.95
C MET A 149 -1.45 -5.11 -9.39
N ASN A 150 -2.08 -5.97 -10.20
CA ASN A 150 -1.44 -7.15 -10.76
C ASN A 150 -0.24 -6.76 -11.64
N LYS A 151 -0.38 -5.76 -12.51
CA LYS A 151 0.73 -5.21 -13.31
C LYS A 151 1.86 -4.70 -12.43
N CYS A 152 1.53 -3.96 -11.36
CA CYS A 152 2.53 -3.45 -10.41
C CYS A 152 3.27 -4.57 -9.66
N PHE A 153 2.59 -5.65 -9.26
CA PHE A 153 3.27 -6.81 -8.68
C PHE A 153 4.16 -7.53 -9.69
N GLN A 154 3.78 -7.57 -10.97
CA GLN A 154 4.67 -8.08 -12.00
C GLN A 154 5.93 -7.22 -12.13
N ILE A 155 5.80 -5.90 -12.16
CA ILE A 155 6.96 -4.98 -12.14
C ILE A 155 7.85 -5.25 -10.92
N LEU A 156 7.27 -5.46 -9.74
CA LEU A 156 8.06 -5.83 -8.55
C LEU A 156 8.80 -7.15 -8.70
N ARG A 157 8.19 -8.17 -9.29
CA ARG A 157 8.88 -9.44 -9.59
C ARG A 157 10.03 -9.19 -10.56
N ASP A 158 9.77 -8.53 -11.67
CA ASP A 158 10.76 -8.31 -12.72
C ASP A 158 11.98 -7.53 -12.20
N ASN A 159 11.81 -6.66 -11.20
CA ASN A 159 12.84 -5.73 -10.73
C ASN A 159 13.47 -6.10 -9.38
N TYR A 160 12.74 -6.79 -8.50
CA TYR A 160 13.14 -6.97 -7.10
C TYR A 160 12.89 -8.38 -6.56
N LEU A 161 12.69 -9.38 -7.43
CA LEU A 161 12.50 -10.77 -7.01
C LEU A 161 13.64 -11.28 -6.13
N ASP A 162 14.90 -11.00 -6.48
CA ASP A 162 16.06 -11.44 -5.69
C ASP A 162 16.08 -10.84 -4.28
N LEU A 163 15.49 -9.65 -4.13
CA LEU A 163 15.46 -8.94 -2.86
C LEU A 163 14.29 -9.39 -1.99
N PHE A 164 13.07 -9.39 -2.52
CA PHE A 164 11.88 -9.75 -1.75
C PHE A 164 11.60 -11.25 -1.70
N THR A 165 12.08 -12.02 -2.69
CA THR A 165 11.67 -13.39 -2.99
C THR A 165 10.21 -13.51 -3.44
N GLU A 166 9.91 -14.57 -4.19
CA GLU A 166 8.55 -14.87 -4.68
C GLU A 166 7.55 -14.98 -3.51
N PHE A 167 8.01 -15.49 -2.36
CA PHE A 167 7.18 -15.68 -1.18
C PHE A 167 6.62 -14.36 -0.62
N PHE A 168 7.44 -13.32 -0.46
CA PHE A 168 6.97 -12.06 0.12
C PHE A 168 6.19 -11.21 -0.88
N ILE A 169 6.54 -11.25 -2.16
CA ILE A 169 5.73 -10.62 -3.22
C ILE A 169 4.33 -11.23 -3.20
N ASN A 170 4.21 -12.56 -3.17
CA ASN A 170 2.92 -13.25 -3.07
C ASN A 170 2.17 -12.94 -1.76
N LYS A 171 2.86 -12.78 -0.63
CA LYS A 171 2.23 -12.32 0.62
C LYS A 171 1.67 -10.90 0.48
N GLY A 172 2.36 -10.02 -0.24
CA GLY A 172 1.88 -8.67 -0.51
C GLY A 172 0.64 -8.66 -1.40
N GLU A 173 0.67 -9.44 -2.49
CA GLU A 173 -0.47 -9.58 -3.40
C GLU A 173 -1.71 -10.15 -2.69
N LYS A 174 -1.53 -11.23 -1.92
CA LYS A 174 -2.61 -11.82 -1.12
C LYS A 174 -3.17 -10.87 -0.06
N TYR A 175 -2.33 -10.00 0.50
CA TYR A 175 -2.77 -9.01 1.49
C TYR A 175 -3.73 -8.00 0.88
N ILE A 176 -3.47 -7.51 -0.33
CA ILE A 176 -4.34 -6.51 -0.95
C ILE A 176 -5.53 -7.11 -1.71
N GLN A 177 -5.47 -8.38 -2.10
CA GLN A 177 -6.51 -9.02 -2.91
C GLN A 177 -7.94 -8.81 -2.38
N PRO A 178 -8.21 -8.86 -1.06
CA PRO A 178 -9.54 -8.59 -0.53
C PRO A 178 -10.06 -7.17 -0.79
N TYR A 179 -9.19 -6.19 -1.03
CA TYR A 179 -9.56 -4.79 -1.31
C TYR A 179 -9.92 -4.55 -2.79
N LEU A 180 -9.59 -5.48 -3.70
CA LEU A 180 -9.70 -5.29 -5.16
C LEU A 180 -10.97 -5.92 -5.76
N ILE A 181 -12.08 -5.75 -5.04
CA ILE A 181 -13.31 -6.54 -5.16
C ILE A 181 -14.49 -5.75 -5.71
#